data_AF-A0A3R8QS33-F1
#
_entry.id   AF-A0A3R8QS33-F1
#
_cell.length_a   1.000
_cell.length_b   1.000
_cell.length_c   1.000
_cell.angle_alpha   90.00
_cell.angle_beta   90.00
_cell.angle_gamma   90.00
#
_symmetry.space_group_name_H-M   'P 1'
#
loop_
_entity.id
_entity.type
_entity.pdbx_description
1 polymer ?
#
loop_
_entity_poly.entity_id
_entity_poly.type
_entity_poly.pdbx_seq_one_letter_code
_entity_poly.pdbx_strand_id
1 'polypeptide(L)'
;MPAMTTLVTPAENRFFLLSERVRRQSSLQQISQLLRDHVTIKADSDFLKPTVCNLIVQEHANWLTACSHEWQLLASLPYVINPSTERRQWHHCELCHKPVRYEYHVQNKANHQELVVGSECVKKFMNAETRYLMVITTEDNRNAVQQYQTLTAAVPVIPTIMFQQPWFPDLAAKQRPQAQQLRRATTLTVTTYLKQRTTELPLRALKPAQRTYQQLLADERATLDAAQRAAQRQIEHDQQQRAVAAQRSAITAEQQLRTSRPYRRYLRQLAAIIVTRPERSVAKQQFERLSAPNVSKPLVNSYQFGQMVMEYRQTTQIKVRRLAMLDHQFVHDLDTVTRQLDQRQTVRFYDDVFNSCWGLAYHQPAARRADWQRLLTTRWATQLTLTWFEQLRQQVTVPTIQNWLKTHADPTMQAELNTRLTRNPHLKVIARDRLTKAELRTFCQRELTASTGLGDFQRHFDQQYQLPAEKQAELHETLAYYYVAQRSQTDHQAAFQRFQWLLAQEQ
;
A
#
# COMPACT_ATOMS: atom_id res chain seq x y z
N MET A 1 -17.57 -54.42 -16.51
CA MET A 1 -17.56 -53.21 -17.36
C MET A 1 -18.35 -52.13 -16.63
N PRO A 2 -17.75 -50.99 -16.25
CA PRO A 2 -18.50 -49.91 -15.62
C PRO A 2 -19.53 -49.35 -16.62
N ALA A 3 -20.73 -49.05 -16.13
CA ALA A 3 -21.84 -48.62 -16.96
C ALA A 3 -21.51 -47.32 -17.71
N MET A 4 -21.72 -47.31 -19.03
CA MET A 4 -21.53 -46.13 -19.87
C MET A 4 -22.45 -44.99 -19.42
N THR A 5 -21.89 -43.91 -18.90
CA THR A 5 -22.67 -42.70 -18.53
C THR A 5 -23.04 -41.94 -19.81
N THR A 6 -24.31 -42.02 -20.21
CA THR A 6 -24.83 -41.22 -21.32
C THR A 6 -24.99 -39.77 -20.86
N LEU A 7 -24.34 -38.84 -21.55
CA LEU A 7 -24.39 -37.41 -21.24
C LEU A 7 -25.56 -36.70 -21.93
N VAL A 8 -25.85 -37.09 -23.18
CA VAL A 8 -26.99 -36.57 -23.94
C VAL A 8 -27.68 -37.73 -24.65
N THR A 9 -28.95 -37.95 -24.32
CA THR A 9 -29.81 -38.95 -24.98
C THR A 9 -30.32 -38.44 -26.34
N PRO A 10 -30.79 -39.33 -27.25
CA PRO A 10 -31.38 -38.91 -28.52
C PRO A 10 -32.50 -37.87 -28.38
N ALA A 11 -33.36 -38.05 -27.39
CA ALA A 11 -34.47 -37.12 -27.14
C ALA A 11 -34.01 -35.77 -26.59
N GLU A 12 -32.97 -35.76 -25.73
CA GLU A 12 -32.35 -34.51 -25.24
C GLU A 12 -31.66 -33.76 -26.40
N ASN A 13 -30.92 -34.48 -27.24
CA ASN A 13 -30.28 -33.91 -28.43
C ASN A 13 -31.32 -33.24 -29.34
N ARG A 14 -32.38 -33.98 -29.70
CA ARG A 14 -33.46 -33.45 -30.53
C ARG A 14 -34.12 -32.23 -29.89
N PHE A 15 -34.37 -32.27 -28.58
CA PHE A 15 -34.94 -31.15 -27.83
C PHE A 15 -34.05 -29.90 -27.85
N PHE A 16 -32.73 -30.06 -27.67
CA PHE A 16 -31.76 -28.99 -27.79
C PHE A 16 -31.68 -28.40 -29.20
N LEU A 17 -31.72 -29.24 -30.24
CA LEU A 17 -31.69 -28.77 -31.63
C LEU A 17 -32.95 -27.98 -32.01
N LEU A 18 -34.12 -28.41 -31.53
CA LEU A 18 -35.41 -27.76 -31.78
C LEU A 18 -35.59 -26.46 -30.96
N SER A 19 -34.94 -26.34 -29.80
CA SER A 19 -35.00 -25.14 -28.93
C SER A 19 -34.01 -24.07 -29.41
N GLU A 20 -34.29 -23.52 -30.59
CA GLU A 20 -33.33 -22.73 -31.35
C GLU A 20 -32.85 -21.46 -30.63
N ARG A 21 -33.74 -20.78 -29.91
CA ARG A 21 -33.41 -19.50 -29.29
C ARG A 21 -32.40 -19.67 -28.15
N VAL A 22 -32.66 -20.57 -27.22
CA VAL A 22 -31.79 -20.96 -26.12
C VAL A 22 -30.49 -21.52 -26.66
N ARG A 23 -30.55 -22.37 -27.69
CA ARG A 23 -29.35 -22.88 -28.36
C ARG A 23 -28.45 -21.76 -28.88
N ARG A 24 -29.02 -20.69 -29.46
CA ARG A 24 -28.26 -19.54 -29.96
C ARG A 24 -27.83 -18.54 -28.87
N GLN A 25 -28.49 -18.52 -27.72
CA GLN A 25 -28.29 -17.51 -26.66
C GLN A 25 -27.54 -18.03 -25.43
N SER A 26 -27.13 -19.30 -25.42
CA SER A 26 -26.43 -19.94 -24.31
C SER A 26 -25.17 -20.67 -24.78
N SER A 27 -24.42 -21.22 -23.83
CA SER A 27 -23.26 -22.08 -24.09
C SER A 27 -23.60 -23.35 -24.90
N LEU A 28 -24.89 -23.70 -25.05
CA LEU A 28 -25.35 -24.80 -25.91
C LEU A 28 -24.97 -24.60 -27.39
N GLN A 29 -24.75 -23.35 -27.83
CA GLN A 29 -24.26 -23.07 -29.18
C GLN A 29 -22.90 -23.73 -29.45
N GLN A 30 -22.03 -23.77 -28.43
CA GLN A 30 -20.65 -24.25 -28.54
C GLN A 30 -20.59 -25.75 -28.89
N ILE A 31 -21.66 -26.49 -28.60
CA ILE A 31 -21.79 -27.91 -28.92
C ILE A 31 -22.79 -28.19 -30.04
N SER A 32 -23.30 -27.17 -30.73
CA SER A 32 -24.34 -27.35 -31.76
C SER A 32 -23.90 -28.25 -32.91
N GLN A 33 -22.64 -28.17 -33.32
CA GLN A 33 -22.11 -29.06 -34.36
C GLN A 33 -22.03 -30.52 -33.86
N LEU A 34 -21.53 -30.70 -32.64
CA LEU A 34 -21.49 -32.01 -31.98
C LEU A 34 -22.89 -32.66 -31.87
N LEU A 35 -23.92 -31.88 -31.55
CA LEU A 35 -25.31 -32.36 -31.48
C LEU A 35 -25.84 -32.81 -32.84
N ARG A 36 -25.44 -32.17 -33.95
CA ARG A 36 -25.84 -32.58 -35.31
C ARG A 36 -25.13 -33.84 -35.75
N ASP A 37 -23.85 -33.95 -35.40
CA ASP A 37 -22.99 -35.06 -35.86
C ASP A 37 -23.24 -36.34 -35.04
N HIS A 38 -23.66 -36.22 -33.78
CA HIS A 38 -23.83 -37.35 -32.87
C HIS A 38 -25.17 -37.32 -32.12
N VAL A 39 -26.09 -38.21 -32.51
CA VAL A 39 -27.43 -38.34 -31.90
C VAL A 39 -27.36 -38.67 -30.41
N THR A 40 -26.40 -39.49 -29.98
CA THR A 40 -26.17 -39.83 -28.57
C THR A 40 -24.73 -39.49 -28.20
N ILE A 41 -24.55 -38.82 -27.07
CA ILE A 41 -23.22 -38.46 -26.55
C ILE A 41 -23.01 -39.20 -25.23
N LYS A 42 -21.97 -40.03 -25.17
CA LYS A 42 -21.55 -40.73 -23.95
C LYS A 42 -20.24 -40.14 -23.42
N ALA A 43 -20.02 -40.26 -22.12
CA ALA A 43 -18.83 -39.69 -21.46
C ALA A 43 -17.50 -40.24 -21.98
N ASP A 44 -17.51 -41.46 -22.52
CA ASP A 44 -16.38 -42.21 -23.07
C ASP A 44 -16.29 -42.16 -24.60
N SER A 45 -17.02 -41.24 -25.26
CA SER A 45 -16.99 -41.15 -26.72
C SER A 45 -15.64 -40.63 -27.21
N ASP A 46 -14.99 -41.33 -28.15
CA ASP A 46 -13.66 -40.96 -28.69
C ASP A 46 -13.59 -39.56 -29.32
N PHE A 47 -14.72 -39.07 -29.83
CA PHE A 47 -14.85 -37.74 -30.42
C PHE A 47 -15.02 -36.61 -29.39
N LEU A 48 -15.23 -36.94 -28.11
CA LEU A 48 -15.57 -35.97 -27.07
C LEU A 48 -14.32 -35.46 -26.35
N LYS A 49 -13.98 -34.19 -26.56
CA LYS A 49 -12.88 -33.54 -25.82
C LYS A 49 -13.23 -33.38 -24.33
N PRO A 50 -12.27 -33.54 -23.40
CA PRO A 50 -12.53 -33.39 -21.95
C PRO A 50 -13.17 -32.05 -21.55
N THR A 51 -12.76 -30.95 -22.20
CA THR A 51 -13.34 -29.61 -21.96
C THR A 51 -14.82 -29.53 -22.33
N VAL A 52 -15.22 -30.18 -23.43
CA VAL A 52 -16.62 -30.24 -23.88
C VAL A 52 -17.44 -31.17 -23.01
N CYS A 53 -16.86 -32.30 -22.57
CA CYS A 53 -17.47 -33.17 -21.57
C CYS A 53 -17.80 -32.41 -20.28
N ASN A 54 -16.83 -31.64 -19.75
CA ASN A 54 -17.03 -30.83 -18.56
C ASN A 54 -18.11 -29.75 -18.76
N LEU A 55 -18.12 -29.08 -19.93
CA LEU A 55 -19.16 -28.12 -20.26
C LEU A 55 -20.55 -28.76 -20.24
N ILE A 56 -20.71 -29.92 -20.88
CA ILE A 56 -21.98 -30.65 -20.87
C ILE A 56 -22.37 -31.00 -19.44
N VAL A 57 -21.49 -31.59 -18.65
CA VAL A 57 -21.79 -31.98 -17.25
C VAL A 57 -22.21 -30.79 -16.40
N GLN A 58 -21.56 -29.63 -16.57
CA GLN A 58 -21.85 -28.42 -15.79
C GLN A 58 -23.15 -27.74 -16.20
N GLU A 59 -23.43 -27.66 -17.51
CA GLU A 59 -24.51 -26.83 -18.05
C GLU A 59 -25.76 -27.62 -18.48
N HIS A 60 -25.71 -28.95 -18.53
CA HIS A 60 -26.81 -29.79 -19.04
C HIS A 60 -28.17 -29.50 -18.38
N ALA A 61 -28.20 -29.40 -17.04
CA ALA A 61 -29.43 -29.09 -16.31
C ALA A 61 -29.94 -27.66 -16.62
N ASN A 62 -29.04 -26.70 -16.78
CA ASN A 62 -29.38 -25.33 -17.15
C ASN A 62 -29.95 -25.27 -18.56
N TRP A 63 -29.33 -25.97 -19.52
CA TRP A 63 -29.81 -26.06 -20.90
C TRP A 63 -31.19 -26.71 -20.99
N LEU A 64 -31.40 -27.83 -20.29
CA LEU A 64 -32.72 -28.49 -20.26
C LEU A 64 -33.78 -27.57 -19.69
N THR A 65 -33.48 -26.90 -18.58
CA THR A 65 -34.39 -25.94 -17.95
C THR A 65 -34.71 -24.79 -18.91
N ALA A 66 -33.70 -24.15 -19.50
CA ALA A 66 -33.88 -23.05 -20.43
C ALA A 66 -34.68 -23.47 -21.68
N CYS A 67 -34.34 -24.60 -22.30
CA CYS A 67 -35.07 -25.14 -23.45
C CYS A 67 -36.53 -25.43 -23.09
N SER A 68 -36.81 -25.96 -21.89
CA SER A 68 -38.18 -26.22 -21.41
C SER A 68 -39.07 -24.98 -21.35
N HIS A 69 -38.50 -23.78 -21.20
CA HIS A 69 -39.26 -22.54 -21.15
C HIS A 69 -39.64 -21.99 -22.52
N GLU A 70 -39.01 -22.45 -23.62
CA GLU A 70 -39.37 -22.06 -24.99
C GLU A 70 -40.71 -22.64 -25.44
N TRP A 71 -41.11 -23.78 -24.88
CA TRP A 71 -42.28 -24.54 -25.32
C TRP A 71 -43.46 -24.31 -24.38
N GLN A 72 -44.66 -24.41 -24.93
CA GLN A 72 -45.94 -24.40 -24.22
C GLN A 72 -46.94 -25.35 -24.90
N LEU A 73 -48.01 -25.76 -24.22
CA LEU A 73 -49.09 -26.49 -24.90
C LEU A 73 -49.80 -25.60 -25.93
N LEU A 74 -50.16 -26.19 -27.06
CA LEU A 74 -50.91 -25.53 -28.13
C LEU A 74 -52.38 -25.40 -27.71
N ALA A 75 -52.91 -24.18 -27.65
CA ALA A 75 -54.24 -23.95 -27.08
C ALA A 75 -55.40 -24.46 -27.95
N SER A 76 -55.25 -24.45 -29.28
CA SER A 76 -56.26 -24.93 -30.24
C SER A 76 -56.42 -26.45 -30.23
N LEU A 77 -55.35 -27.18 -29.94
CA LEU A 77 -55.33 -28.64 -29.96
C LEU A 77 -54.33 -29.21 -28.94
N PRO A 78 -54.54 -29.00 -27.63
CA PRO A 78 -53.51 -29.31 -26.65
C PRO A 78 -53.30 -30.82 -26.44
N TYR A 79 -54.32 -31.62 -26.73
CA TYR A 79 -54.33 -33.05 -26.46
C TYR A 79 -55.25 -33.81 -27.42
N VAL A 80 -54.73 -34.88 -28.03
CA VAL A 80 -55.44 -35.79 -28.92
C VAL A 80 -55.18 -37.23 -28.49
N ILE A 81 -56.22 -38.06 -28.57
CA ILE A 81 -56.08 -39.51 -28.44
C ILE A 81 -56.20 -40.09 -29.84
N ASN A 82 -55.18 -40.81 -30.28
CA ASN A 82 -55.22 -41.47 -31.56
C ASN A 82 -56.39 -42.48 -31.59
N PRO A 83 -57.31 -42.40 -32.58
CA PRO A 83 -58.51 -43.22 -32.61
C PRO A 83 -58.22 -44.68 -32.97
N SER A 84 -57.09 -44.97 -33.59
CA SER A 84 -56.72 -46.33 -34.01
C SER A 84 -56.24 -47.18 -32.83
N THR A 85 -56.70 -48.44 -32.78
CA THR A 85 -56.18 -49.45 -31.86
C THR A 85 -54.86 -50.07 -32.35
N GLU A 86 -54.48 -49.83 -33.61
CA GLU A 86 -53.26 -50.36 -34.21
C GLU A 86 -52.06 -49.43 -33.98
N ARG A 87 -51.06 -49.90 -33.22
CA ARG A 87 -49.86 -49.12 -32.89
C ARG A 87 -49.06 -48.61 -34.10
N ARG A 88 -49.16 -49.28 -35.26
CA ARG A 88 -48.50 -48.88 -36.51
C ARG A 88 -49.11 -47.62 -37.14
N GLN A 89 -50.36 -47.31 -36.78
CA GLN A 89 -51.10 -46.15 -37.29
C GLN A 89 -50.96 -44.92 -36.35
N TRP A 90 -50.23 -45.04 -35.25
CA TRP A 90 -50.01 -43.94 -34.31
C TRP A 90 -48.93 -42.98 -34.81
N HIS A 91 -49.12 -41.68 -34.56
CA HIS A 91 -48.06 -40.69 -34.77
C HIS A 91 -46.86 -40.98 -33.87
N HIS A 92 -45.68 -40.56 -34.31
CA HIS A 92 -44.45 -40.74 -33.55
C HIS A 92 -44.11 -39.45 -32.81
N CYS A 93 -43.71 -39.57 -31.54
CA CYS A 93 -43.23 -38.43 -30.78
C CYS A 93 -42.01 -37.81 -31.46
N GLU A 94 -42.02 -36.50 -31.69
CA GLU A 94 -40.96 -35.80 -32.39
C GLU A 94 -39.65 -35.65 -31.59
N LEU A 95 -39.66 -36.00 -30.30
CA LEU A 95 -38.46 -36.02 -29.46
C LEU A 95 -37.84 -37.42 -29.39
N CYS A 96 -38.61 -38.47 -29.10
CA CYS A 96 -38.08 -39.82 -28.89
C CYS A 96 -38.34 -40.81 -30.04
N HIS A 97 -39.09 -40.40 -31.07
CA HIS A 97 -39.50 -41.23 -32.20
C HIS A 97 -40.19 -42.55 -31.83
N LYS A 98 -40.83 -42.62 -30.66
CA LYS A 98 -41.70 -43.75 -30.30
C LYS A 98 -43.14 -43.44 -30.72
N PRO A 99 -43.92 -44.45 -31.17
CA PRO A 99 -45.34 -44.26 -31.46
C PRO A 99 -46.11 -43.87 -30.19
N VAL A 100 -47.01 -42.91 -30.28
CA VAL A 100 -47.75 -42.34 -29.15
C VAL A 100 -49.25 -42.39 -29.39
N ARG A 101 -49.98 -42.96 -28.42
CA ARG A 101 -51.46 -42.94 -28.41
C ARG A 101 -52.02 -41.62 -27.89
N TYR A 102 -51.32 -41.06 -26.90
CA TYR A 102 -51.65 -39.81 -26.22
C TYR A 102 -50.73 -38.73 -26.77
N GLU A 103 -51.29 -37.92 -27.66
CA GLU A 103 -50.60 -36.90 -28.43
C GLU A 103 -50.78 -35.55 -27.73
N TYR A 104 -49.70 -34.98 -27.21
CA TYR A 104 -49.68 -33.60 -26.71
C TYR A 104 -49.04 -32.71 -27.75
N HIS A 105 -49.77 -31.70 -28.18
CA HIS A 105 -49.23 -30.72 -29.12
C HIS A 105 -48.64 -29.56 -28.34
N VAL A 106 -47.37 -29.32 -28.55
CA VAL A 106 -46.65 -28.18 -27.97
C VAL A 106 -46.25 -27.23 -29.08
N GLN A 107 -46.18 -25.95 -28.75
CA GLN A 107 -45.76 -24.89 -29.65
C GLN A 107 -44.60 -24.12 -29.03
N ASN A 108 -43.61 -23.77 -29.85
CA ASN A 108 -42.56 -22.83 -29.46
C ASN A 108 -43.15 -21.41 -29.37
N LYS A 109 -42.90 -20.73 -28.26
CA LYS A 109 -43.45 -19.39 -27.96
C LYS A 109 -42.95 -18.30 -28.90
N ALA A 110 -41.81 -18.49 -29.57
CA ALA A 110 -41.17 -17.46 -30.39
C ALA A 110 -41.42 -17.64 -31.88
N ASN A 111 -41.27 -18.86 -32.41
CA ASN A 111 -41.39 -19.12 -33.86
C ASN A 111 -42.67 -19.88 -34.24
N HIS A 112 -43.55 -20.18 -33.27
CA HIS A 112 -44.82 -20.89 -33.45
C HIS A 112 -44.70 -22.30 -34.05
N GLN A 113 -43.50 -22.89 -34.07
CA GLN A 113 -43.31 -24.28 -34.50
C GLN A 113 -44.06 -25.22 -33.56
N GLU A 114 -44.84 -26.13 -34.15
CA GLU A 114 -45.62 -27.13 -33.42
C GLU A 114 -44.90 -28.48 -33.44
N LEU A 115 -45.01 -29.23 -32.34
CA LEU A 115 -44.47 -30.58 -32.20
C LEU A 115 -45.52 -31.51 -31.58
N VAL A 116 -45.59 -32.74 -32.07
CA VAL A 116 -46.32 -33.84 -31.41
C VAL A 116 -45.41 -34.56 -30.42
N VAL A 117 -45.79 -34.56 -29.13
CA VAL A 117 -44.98 -35.10 -28.04
C VAL A 117 -45.79 -36.09 -27.21
N GLY A 118 -45.18 -37.23 -26.87
CA GLY A 118 -45.80 -38.21 -25.97
C GLY A 118 -45.76 -37.78 -24.50
N SER A 119 -46.66 -38.35 -23.68
CA SER A 119 -46.77 -38.09 -22.24
C SER A 119 -45.44 -38.12 -21.49
N GLU A 120 -44.59 -39.14 -21.73
CA GLU A 120 -43.31 -39.29 -21.04
C GLU A 120 -42.29 -38.20 -21.44
N CYS A 121 -42.30 -37.79 -22.70
CA CYS A 121 -41.46 -36.69 -23.16
C CYS A 121 -41.95 -35.35 -22.62
N VAL A 122 -43.26 -35.11 -22.52
CA VAL A 122 -43.79 -33.91 -21.86
C VAL A 122 -43.36 -33.86 -20.39
N LYS A 123 -43.50 -34.96 -19.64
CA LYS A 123 -43.09 -35.03 -18.23
C LYS A 123 -41.59 -34.80 -18.02
N LYS A 124 -40.76 -35.28 -18.96
CA LYS A 124 -39.30 -35.19 -18.88
C LYS A 124 -38.74 -33.83 -19.32
N PHE A 125 -39.26 -33.26 -20.41
CA PHE A 125 -38.65 -32.11 -21.08
C PHE A 125 -39.38 -30.79 -20.86
N MET A 126 -40.67 -30.82 -20.56
CA MET A 126 -41.45 -29.59 -20.44
C MET A 126 -41.39 -29.02 -19.03
N ASN A 127 -41.50 -27.69 -18.94
CA ASN A 127 -41.42 -26.98 -17.66
C ASN A 127 -42.58 -27.35 -16.73
N ALA A 128 -42.49 -26.96 -15.45
CA ALA A 128 -43.52 -27.26 -14.45
C ALA A 128 -44.91 -26.71 -14.84
N GLU A 129 -44.95 -25.54 -15.48
CA GLU A 129 -46.17 -24.89 -15.98
C GLU A 129 -46.89 -25.73 -17.04
N THR A 130 -46.16 -26.20 -18.05
CA THR A 130 -46.70 -27.04 -19.14
C THR A 130 -47.18 -28.38 -18.61
N ARG A 131 -46.43 -29.00 -17.69
CA ARG A 131 -46.83 -30.26 -17.04
C ARG A 131 -48.06 -30.09 -16.16
N TYR A 132 -48.18 -28.97 -15.47
CA TYR A 132 -49.37 -28.61 -14.69
C TYR A 132 -50.61 -28.49 -15.60
N LEU A 133 -50.50 -27.81 -16.74
CA LEU A 133 -51.60 -27.69 -17.71
C LEU A 133 -51.94 -29.01 -18.39
N MET A 134 -50.94 -29.85 -18.66
CA MET A 134 -51.13 -31.18 -19.25
C MET A 134 -52.12 -32.02 -18.44
N VAL A 135 -51.96 -32.07 -17.11
CA VAL A 135 -52.82 -32.84 -16.21
C VAL A 135 -54.26 -32.35 -16.28
N ILE A 136 -54.49 -31.04 -16.07
CA ILE A 136 -55.83 -30.45 -16.06
C ILE A 136 -56.51 -30.61 -17.42
N THR A 137 -55.77 -30.45 -18.51
CA THR A 137 -56.30 -30.57 -19.88
C THR A 137 -56.73 -32.00 -20.21
N THR A 138 -56.00 -32.98 -19.69
CA THR A 138 -56.28 -34.41 -19.93
C THR A 138 -57.46 -34.89 -19.09
N GLU A 139 -57.53 -34.48 -17.82
CA GLU A 139 -58.43 -35.07 -16.82
C GLU A 139 -59.71 -34.27 -16.58
N ASP A 140 -59.64 -32.94 -16.56
CA ASP A 140 -60.74 -32.08 -16.10
C ASP A 140 -61.38 -31.25 -17.23
N ASN A 141 -60.55 -30.49 -17.97
CA ASN A 141 -61.02 -29.46 -18.89
C ASN A 141 -60.11 -29.29 -20.11
N ARG A 142 -60.58 -29.74 -21.29
CA ARG A 142 -59.85 -29.63 -22.57
C ARG A 142 -59.52 -28.18 -22.98
N ASN A 143 -60.27 -27.19 -22.48
CA ASN A 143 -60.04 -25.77 -22.79
C ASN A 143 -59.10 -25.07 -21.78
N ALA A 144 -58.52 -25.81 -20.83
CA ALA A 144 -57.69 -25.23 -19.77
C ALA A 144 -56.48 -24.45 -20.30
N VAL A 145 -55.87 -24.87 -21.40
CA VAL A 145 -54.73 -24.15 -22.01
C VAL A 145 -55.15 -22.75 -22.48
N GLN A 146 -56.27 -22.63 -23.21
CA GLN A 146 -56.80 -21.35 -23.69
C GLN A 146 -57.21 -20.43 -22.52
N GLN A 147 -57.90 -21.00 -21.51
CA GLN A 147 -58.29 -20.27 -20.30
C GLN A 147 -57.06 -19.76 -19.55
N TYR A 148 -56.04 -20.59 -19.40
CA TYR A 148 -54.81 -20.21 -18.72
C TYR A 148 -54.10 -19.08 -19.46
N GLN A 149 -53.96 -19.17 -20.79
CA GLN A 149 -53.33 -18.11 -21.59
C GLN A 149 -54.07 -16.77 -21.45
N THR A 150 -55.41 -16.80 -21.47
CA THR A 150 -56.25 -15.60 -21.26
C THR A 150 -56.05 -15.03 -19.85
N LEU A 151 -56.00 -15.91 -18.84
CA LEU A 151 -55.76 -15.50 -17.46
C LEU A 151 -54.38 -14.87 -17.28
N THR A 152 -53.33 -15.48 -17.83
CA THR A 152 -51.96 -14.97 -17.70
C THR A 152 -51.73 -13.70 -18.51
N ALA A 153 -52.50 -13.48 -19.58
CA ALA A 153 -52.52 -12.19 -20.26
C ALA A 153 -53.14 -11.09 -19.35
N ALA A 154 -54.20 -11.41 -18.61
CA ALA A 154 -54.84 -10.47 -17.69
C ALA A 154 -54.06 -10.24 -16.38
N VAL A 155 -53.36 -11.27 -15.88
CA VAL A 155 -52.54 -11.21 -14.66
C VAL A 155 -51.17 -11.88 -14.92
N PRO A 156 -50.21 -11.14 -15.53
CA PRO A 156 -48.93 -11.70 -15.97
C PRO A 156 -48.01 -12.26 -14.88
N VAL A 157 -48.25 -11.91 -13.62
CA VAL A 157 -47.44 -12.40 -12.48
C VAL A 157 -47.79 -13.82 -12.03
N ILE A 158 -48.90 -14.38 -12.49
CA ILE A 158 -49.39 -15.70 -12.05
C ILE A 158 -48.39 -16.84 -12.32
N PRO A 159 -47.80 -16.98 -13.52
CA PRO A 159 -46.79 -18.01 -13.78
C PRO A 159 -45.61 -17.90 -12.81
N THR A 160 -45.16 -16.67 -12.56
CA THR A 160 -44.06 -16.39 -11.62
C THR A 160 -44.42 -16.82 -10.19
N ILE A 161 -45.60 -16.42 -9.70
CA ILE A 161 -46.06 -16.80 -8.35
C ILE A 161 -46.15 -18.32 -8.20
N MET A 162 -46.65 -19.03 -9.21
CA MET A 162 -46.88 -20.48 -9.12
C MET A 162 -45.60 -21.30 -9.33
N PHE A 163 -44.72 -20.89 -10.26
CA PHE A 163 -43.68 -21.77 -10.79
C PHE A 163 -42.24 -21.29 -10.64
N GLN A 164 -41.98 -20.03 -10.26
CA GLN A 164 -40.60 -19.55 -10.10
C GLN A 164 -39.83 -20.35 -9.04
N GLN A 165 -38.60 -20.74 -9.37
CA GLN A 165 -37.68 -21.38 -8.43
C GLN A 165 -36.26 -20.80 -8.61
N PRO A 166 -35.53 -20.49 -7.53
CA PRO A 166 -36.00 -20.47 -6.14
C PRO A 166 -37.06 -19.38 -5.90
N TRP A 167 -37.98 -19.63 -4.98
CA TRP A 167 -39.04 -18.68 -4.62
C TRP A 167 -38.60 -17.79 -3.47
N PHE A 168 -38.36 -16.51 -3.75
CA PHE A 168 -37.95 -15.50 -2.77
C PHE A 168 -36.78 -15.98 -1.85
N PRO A 169 -35.62 -16.32 -2.42
CA PRO A 169 -34.49 -16.89 -1.66
C PRO A 169 -33.96 -15.95 -0.57
N ASP A 170 -33.93 -14.64 -0.83
CA ASP A 170 -33.30 -13.63 0.03
C ASP A 170 -34.32 -12.87 0.89
N LEU A 171 -35.59 -13.26 0.80
CA LEU A 171 -36.66 -12.69 1.59
C LEU A 171 -36.48 -13.00 3.08
N ALA A 172 -36.67 -11.97 3.90
CA ALA A 172 -36.51 -12.04 5.34
C ALA A 172 -37.42 -13.11 5.97
N ALA A 173 -36.92 -13.79 7.01
CA ALA A 173 -37.60 -14.91 7.66
C ALA A 173 -39.05 -14.59 8.09
N LYS A 174 -39.33 -13.34 8.48
CA LYS A 174 -40.65 -12.86 8.89
C LYS A 174 -41.69 -12.86 7.76
N GLN A 175 -41.27 -12.68 6.50
CA GLN A 175 -42.15 -12.58 5.33
C GLN A 175 -42.31 -13.92 4.58
N ARG A 176 -41.46 -14.92 4.86
CA ARG A 176 -41.53 -16.25 4.23
C ARG A 176 -42.90 -16.95 4.36
N PRO A 177 -43.59 -16.92 5.52
CA PRO A 177 -44.93 -17.51 5.62
C PRO A 177 -45.95 -16.85 4.68
N GLN A 178 -45.90 -15.52 4.53
CA GLN A 178 -46.76 -14.77 3.63
C GLN A 178 -46.49 -15.16 2.16
N ALA A 179 -45.22 -15.30 1.77
CA ALA A 179 -44.83 -15.75 0.43
C ALA A 179 -45.31 -17.18 0.12
N GLN A 180 -45.27 -18.09 1.10
CA GLN A 180 -45.81 -19.45 0.95
C GLN A 180 -47.33 -19.46 0.83
N GLN A 181 -48.02 -18.68 1.67
CA GLN A 181 -49.48 -18.55 1.63
C GLN A 181 -49.93 -17.97 0.29
N LEU A 182 -49.26 -16.94 -0.21
CA LEU A 182 -49.53 -16.32 -1.51
C LEU A 182 -49.45 -17.36 -2.64
N ARG A 183 -48.35 -18.13 -2.71
CA ARG A 183 -48.19 -19.18 -3.73
C ARG A 183 -49.29 -20.23 -3.63
N ARG A 184 -49.59 -20.73 -2.42
CA ARG A 184 -50.63 -21.74 -2.20
C ARG A 184 -52.02 -21.24 -2.60
N ALA A 185 -52.43 -20.06 -2.13
CA ALA A 185 -53.74 -19.47 -2.43
C ALA A 185 -53.90 -19.15 -3.92
N THR A 186 -52.85 -18.63 -4.55
CA THR A 186 -52.84 -18.36 -6.00
C THR A 186 -52.98 -19.67 -6.79
N THR A 187 -52.17 -20.68 -6.46
CA THR A 187 -52.21 -22.00 -7.10
C THR A 187 -53.60 -22.62 -6.99
N LEU A 188 -54.20 -22.60 -5.80
CA LEU A 188 -55.55 -23.13 -5.57
C LEU A 188 -56.59 -22.39 -6.41
N THR A 189 -56.58 -21.05 -6.40
CA THR A 189 -57.53 -20.23 -7.15
C THR A 189 -57.44 -20.51 -8.66
N VAL A 190 -56.21 -20.55 -9.19
CA VAL A 190 -55.97 -20.84 -10.60
C VAL A 190 -56.38 -22.27 -10.95
N THR A 191 -56.03 -23.26 -10.12
CA THR A 191 -56.40 -24.67 -10.35
C THR A 191 -57.92 -24.84 -10.39
N THR A 192 -58.64 -24.27 -9.41
CA THR A 192 -60.10 -24.32 -9.36
C THR A 192 -60.73 -23.68 -10.60
N TYR A 193 -60.21 -22.52 -11.04
CA TYR A 193 -60.67 -21.86 -12.26
C TYR A 193 -60.45 -22.73 -13.51
N LEU A 194 -59.26 -23.30 -13.70
CA LEU A 194 -58.93 -24.09 -14.89
C LEU A 194 -59.70 -25.41 -14.97
N LYS A 195 -60.07 -26.01 -13.83
CA LYS A 195 -60.91 -27.21 -13.81
C LYS A 195 -62.36 -26.92 -14.19
N GLN A 196 -62.82 -25.67 -14.06
CA GLN A 196 -64.17 -25.25 -14.42
C GLN A 196 -64.26 -24.83 -15.88
N ARG A 197 -65.35 -25.19 -16.56
CA ARG A 197 -65.63 -24.78 -17.96
C ARG A 197 -66.26 -23.37 -18.01
N THR A 198 -65.66 -22.40 -17.33
CA THR A 198 -66.13 -21.00 -17.27
C THR A 198 -65.22 -20.07 -18.09
N THR A 199 -65.78 -18.98 -18.59
CA THR A 199 -65.04 -17.89 -19.25
C THR A 199 -64.80 -16.70 -18.31
N GLU A 200 -65.45 -16.67 -17.14
CA GLU A 200 -65.30 -15.58 -16.17
C GLU A 200 -63.96 -15.69 -15.44
N LEU A 201 -63.10 -14.68 -15.58
CA LEU A 201 -61.79 -14.65 -14.95
C LEU A 201 -61.91 -14.37 -13.43
N PRO A 202 -61.17 -15.09 -12.56
CA PRO A 202 -61.18 -14.91 -11.11
C PRO A 202 -60.39 -13.67 -10.64
N LEU A 203 -60.56 -12.53 -11.32
CA LEU A 203 -59.76 -11.32 -11.10
C LEU A 203 -59.94 -10.71 -9.70
N ARG A 204 -61.13 -10.87 -9.09
CA ARG A 204 -61.40 -10.39 -7.73
C ARG A 204 -60.48 -11.06 -6.70
N ALA A 205 -60.17 -12.34 -6.89
CA ALA A 205 -59.27 -13.09 -6.02
C ALA A 205 -57.78 -12.87 -6.37
N LEU A 206 -57.46 -12.70 -7.66
CA LEU A 206 -56.07 -12.65 -8.12
C LEU A 206 -55.43 -11.25 -8.12
N LYS A 207 -56.20 -10.16 -8.23
CA LYS A 207 -55.66 -8.79 -8.14
C LYS A 207 -54.99 -8.50 -6.78
N PRO A 208 -55.56 -8.90 -5.63
CA PRO A 208 -54.86 -8.79 -4.35
C PRO A 208 -53.55 -9.58 -4.31
N ALA A 209 -53.52 -10.79 -4.87
CA ALA A 209 -52.32 -11.63 -4.93
C ALA A 209 -51.18 -10.94 -5.70
N GLN A 210 -51.49 -10.23 -6.80
CA GLN A 210 -50.51 -9.42 -7.53
C GLN A 210 -49.91 -8.32 -6.66
N ARG A 211 -50.72 -7.61 -5.85
CA ARG A 211 -50.22 -6.58 -4.94
C ARG A 211 -49.30 -7.16 -3.87
N THR A 212 -49.70 -8.28 -3.26
CA THR A 212 -48.88 -8.97 -2.26
C THR A 212 -47.55 -9.46 -2.87
N TYR A 213 -47.56 -9.98 -4.09
CA TYR A 213 -46.34 -10.34 -4.81
C TYR A 213 -45.40 -9.15 -4.98
N GLN A 214 -45.92 -8.01 -5.43
CA GLN A 214 -45.13 -6.79 -5.63
C GLN A 214 -44.53 -6.27 -4.32
N GLN A 215 -45.26 -6.36 -3.20
CA GLN A 215 -44.76 -6.00 -1.87
C GLN A 215 -43.60 -6.92 -1.45
N LEU A 216 -43.77 -8.24 -1.54
CA LEU A 216 -42.72 -9.20 -1.20
C LEU A 216 -41.47 -9.02 -2.06
N LEU A 217 -41.64 -8.69 -3.34
CA LEU A 217 -40.53 -8.37 -4.25
C LEU A 217 -39.78 -7.09 -3.84
N ALA A 218 -40.50 -6.06 -3.40
CA ALA A 218 -39.88 -4.84 -2.88
C ALA A 218 -39.11 -5.12 -1.58
N ASP A 219 -39.66 -5.97 -0.71
CA ASP A 219 -39.03 -6.34 0.57
C ASP A 219 -37.73 -7.16 0.37
N GLU A 220 -37.72 -8.10 -0.57
CA GLU A 220 -36.51 -8.85 -0.92
C GLU A 220 -35.43 -7.92 -1.49
N ARG A 221 -35.79 -7.00 -2.40
CA ARG A 221 -34.86 -5.99 -2.94
C ARG A 221 -34.26 -5.11 -1.84
N ALA A 222 -35.09 -4.64 -0.90
CA ALA A 222 -34.62 -3.83 0.22
C ALA A 222 -33.62 -4.59 1.10
N THR A 223 -33.81 -5.90 1.28
CA THR A 223 -32.90 -6.78 2.03
C THR A 223 -31.56 -6.91 1.32
N LEU A 224 -31.56 -7.15 0.01
CA LEU A 224 -30.36 -7.22 -0.82
C LEU A 224 -29.57 -5.89 -0.81
N ASP A 225 -30.25 -4.77 -0.98
CA ASP A 225 -29.63 -3.44 -0.98
C ASP A 225 -29.04 -3.07 0.39
N ALA A 226 -29.67 -3.52 1.49
CA ALA A 226 -29.14 -3.34 2.84
C ALA A 226 -27.86 -4.15 3.05
N ALA A 227 -27.83 -5.41 2.61
CA ALA A 227 -26.66 -6.28 2.69
C ALA A 227 -25.47 -5.72 1.89
N GLN A 228 -25.72 -5.25 0.65
CA GLN A 228 -24.67 -4.63 -0.17
C GLN A 228 -24.09 -3.37 0.48
N ARG A 229 -24.93 -2.48 1.02
CA ARG A 229 -24.46 -1.27 1.72
C ARG A 229 -23.72 -1.57 3.02
N ALA A 230 -24.05 -2.67 3.70
CA ALA A 230 -23.31 -3.11 4.88
C ALA A 230 -21.92 -3.63 4.50
N ALA A 231 -21.83 -4.48 3.46
CA ALA A 231 -20.57 -4.99 2.96
C ALA A 231 -19.62 -3.87 2.49
N GLN A 232 -20.16 -2.89 1.75
CA GLN A 232 -19.38 -1.73 1.29
C GLN A 232 -18.82 -0.90 2.45
N ARG A 233 -19.64 -0.61 3.46
CA ARG A 233 -19.20 0.13 4.66
C ARG A 233 -18.10 -0.61 5.43
N GLN A 234 -18.16 -1.94 5.49
CA GLN A 234 -17.11 -2.73 6.13
C GLN A 234 -15.78 -2.60 5.39
N ILE A 235 -15.79 -2.69 4.05
CA ILE A 235 -14.59 -2.53 3.22
C ILE A 235 -13.96 -1.16 3.42
N GLU A 236 -14.76 -0.09 3.41
CA GLU A 236 -14.29 1.28 3.62
C GLU A 236 -13.69 1.48 5.00
N HIS A 237 -14.33 0.94 6.03
CA HIS A 237 -13.83 0.99 7.40
C HIS A 237 -12.49 0.24 7.55
N ASP A 238 -12.37 -0.96 6.99
CA ASP A 238 -11.14 -1.75 7.04
C ASP A 238 -9.98 -1.06 6.28
N GLN A 239 -10.28 -0.40 5.16
CA GLN A 239 -9.30 0.41 4.43
C GLN A 239 -8.82 1.61 5.25
N GLN A 240 -9.73 2.33 5.90
CA GLN A 240 -9.39 3.46 6.76
C GLN A 240 -8.51 3.03 7.94
N GLN A 241 -8.84 1.92 8.60
CA GLN A 241 -8.03 1.40 9.72
C GLN A 241 -6.61 1.02 9.28
N ARG A 242 -6.46 0.35 8.12
CA ARG A 242 -5.14 0.01 7.57
C ARG A 242 -4.32 1.26 7.24
N ALA A 243 -4.95 2.28 6.66
CA ALA A 243 -4.28 3.54 6.35
C ALA A 243 -3.77 4.25 7.61
N VAL A 244 -4.60 4.32 8.67
CA VAL A 244 -4.22 4.93 9.95
C VAL A 244 -3.08 4.15 10.62
N ALA A 245 -3.13 2.82 10.61
CA ALA A 245 -2.07 1.98 11.18
C ALA A 245 -0.74 2.15 10.44
N ALA A 246 -0.77 2.17 9.10
CA ALA A 246 0.42 2.40 8.27
C ALA A 246 1.02 3.79 8.52
N GLN A 247 0.18 4.83 8.61
CA GLN A 247 0.64 6.19 8.89
C GLN A 247 1.29 6.29 10.28
N ARG A 248 0.69 5.70 11.31
CA ARG A 248 1.27 5.68 12.67
C ARG A 248 2.62 4.96 12.69
N SER A 249 2.71 3.80 12.04
CA SER A 249 3.97 3.03 11.95
C SER A 249 5.08 3.84 11.26
N ALA A 250 4.76 4.54 10.16
CA ALA A 250 5.72 5.39 9.46
C ALA A 250 6.23 6.54 10.34
N ILE A 251 5.32 7.25 11.05
CA ILE A 251 5.69 8.34 11.97
C ILE A 251 6.58 7.82 13.10
N THR A 252 6.24 6.68 13.70
CA THR A 252 7.05 6.08 14.77
C THR A 252 8.43 5.67 14.29
N ALA A 253 8.54 5.05 13.11
CA ALA A 253 9.83 4.66 12.53
C ALA A 253 10.72 5.87 12.24
N GLU A 254 10.16 6.96 11.71
CA GLU A 254 10.88 8.21 11.47
C GLU A 254 11.41 8.83 12.77
N GLN A 255 10.56 8.90 13.81
CA GLN A 255 10.98 9.42 15.12
C GLN A 255 12.09 8.57 15.77
N GLN A 256 11.99 7.25 15.68
CA GLN A 256 13.02 6.32 16.16
C GLN A 256 14.34 6.53 15.41
N LEU A 257 14.30 6.70 14.08
CA LEU A 257 15.49 6.99 13.30
C LEU A 257 16.15 8.31 13.74
N ARG A 258 15.38 9.39 13.86
CA ARG A 258 15.91 10.72 14.21
C ARG A 258 16.51 10.80 15.61
N THR A 259 15.98 9.99 16.54
CA THR A 259 16.52 9.88 17.90
C THR A 259 17.72 8.94 18.02
N SER A 260 17.95 8.10 17.02
CA SER A 260 19.04 7.11 17.03
C SER A 260 20.44 7.73 16.99
N ARG A 261 21.39 7.10 17.69
CA ARG A 261 22.81 7.49 17.67
C ARG A 261 23.43 7.39 16.26
N PRO A 262 23.19 6.32 15.46
CA PRO A 262 23.74 6.21 14.11
C PRO A 262 23.33 7.36 13.19
N TYR A 263 22.05 7.76 13.21
CA TYR A 263 21.55 8.89 12.41
C TYR A 263 22.25 10.21 12.76
N ARG A 264 22.32 10.54 14.06
CA ARG A 264 22.99 11.77 14.52
C ARG A 264 24.48 11.77 14.19
N ARG A 265 25.16 10.62 14.29
CA ARG A 265 26.57 10.48 13.88
C ARG A 265 26.74 10.73 12.39
N TYR A 266 25.88 10.12 11.57
CA TYR A 266 25.88 10.28 10.12
C TYR A 266 25.68 11.75 9.72
N LEU A 267 24.70 12.45 10.30
CA LEU A 267 24.49 13.89 10.07
C LEU A 267 25.73 14.72 10.41
N ARG A 268 26.39 14.46 11.54
CA ARG A 268 27.62 15.18 11.92
C ARG A 268 28.77 14.93 10.94
N GLN A 269 28.92 13.71 10.45
CA GLN A 269 29.96 13.36 9.47
C GLN A 269 29.72 14.06 8.13
N LEU A 270 28.47 14.07 7.66
CA LEU A 270 28.07 14.81 6.46
C LEU A 270 28.32 16.31 6.62
N ALA A 271 27.87 16.90 7.74
CA ALA A 271 28.11 18.30 8.06
C ALA A 271 29.60 18.65 8.09
N ALA A 272 30.44 17.80 8.69
CA ALA A 272 31.89 18.02 8.75
C ALA A 272 32.53 18.11 7.37
N ILE A 273 32.07 17.32 6.40
CA ILE A 273 32.51 17.42 5.00
C ILE A 273 32.01 18.74 4.39
N ILE A 274 30.71 19.03 4.50
CA ILE A 274 30.08 20.21 3.87
C ILE A 274 30.73 21.51 4.35
N VAL A 275 31.03 21.64 5.65
CA VAL A 275 31.64 22.85 6.22
C VAL A 275 33.00 23.16 5.62
N THR A 276 33.76 22.15 5.17
CA THR A 276 35.05 22.38 4.49
C THR A 276 34.91 22.97 3.08
N ARG A 277 33.69 23.02 2.54
CA ARG A 277 33.33 23.51 1.19
C ARG A 277 34.20 22.93 0.07
N PRO A 278 34.39 21.59 0.03
CA PRO A 278 35.26 20.97 -0.96
C PRO A 278 34.65 21.07 -2.36
N GLU A 279 35.50 20.87 -3.38
CA GLU A 279 35.02 20.62 -4.73
C GLU A 279 34.17 19.35 -4.79
N ARG A 280 33.25 19.29 -5.77
CA ARG A 280 32.26 18.22 -5.87
C ARG A 280 32.86 16.81 -5.93
N SER A 281 33.99 16.64 -6.61
CA SER A 281 34.69 15.34 -6.72
C SER A 281 35.21 14.86 -5.37
N VAL A 282 35.86 15.76 -4.62
CA VAL A 282 36.38 15.48 -3.27
C VAL A 282 35.24 15.18 -2.30
N ALA A 283 34.14 15.93 -2.39
CA ALA A 283 32.96 15.69 -1.56
C ALA A 283 32.40 14.27 -1.75
N LYS A 284 32.32 13.80 -3.00
CA LYS A 284 31.86 12.43 -3.32
C LYS A 284 32.79 11.36 -2.75
N GLN A 285 34.10 11.52 -2.92
CA GLN A 285 35.09 10.58 -2.38
C GLN A 285 35.03 10.50 -0.85
N GLN A 286 34.82 11.63 -0.16
CA GLN A 286 34.68 11.64 1.29
C GLN A 286 33.34 11.03 1.74
N PHE A 287 32.27 11.28 0.99
CA PHE A 287 30.95 10.68 1.25
C PHE A 287 30.96 9.16 1.18
N GLU A 288 31.65 8.59 0.19
CA GLU A 288 31.74 7.13 -0.02
C GLU A 288 32.45 6.40 1.13
N ARG A 289 33.20 7.12 1.97
CA ARG A 289 33.86 6.57 3.17
C ARG A 289 32.93 6.56 4.40
N LEU A 290 31.73 7.11 4.30
CA LEU A 290 30.80 7.20 5.42
C LEU A 290 29.92 5.96 5.53
N SER A 291 29.70 5.49 6.76
CA SER A 291 28.73 4.45 7.04
C SER A 291 27.36 5.06 7.31
N ALA A 292 26.40 4.80 6.41
CA ALA A 292 25.01 5.22 6.57
C ALA A 292 24.29 4.36 7.63
N PRO A 293 23.27 4.89 8.31
CA PRO A 293 22.42 4.09 9.20
C PRO A 293 21.63 3.03 8.41
N ASN A 294 21.33 1.90 9.04
CA ASN A 294 20.51 0.84 8.43
C ASN A 294 19.05 1.30 8.36
N VAL A 295 18.62 1.67 7.15
CA VAL A 295 17.25 2.10 6.82
C VAL A 295 16.80 1.42 5.53
N SER A 296 15.49 1.24 5.35
CA SER A 296 14.92 0.58 4.16
C SER A 296 15.14 1.37 2.87
N LYS A 297 15.32 2.69 2.96
CA LYS A 297 15.65 3.57 1.83
C LYS A 297 16.84 4.45 2.19
N PRO A 298 17.84 4.61 1.30
CA PRO A 298 18.99 5.46 1.56
C PRO A 298 18.57 6.92 1.73
N LEU A 299 19.08 7.57 2.79
CA LEU A 299 18.72 8.95 3.13
C LEU A 299 19.21 9.97 2.10
N VAL A 300 20.39 9.73 1.54
CA VAL A 300 21.01 10.56 0.51
C VAL A 300 22.02 9.72 -0.26
N ASN A 301 22.17 9.97 -1.56
CA ASN A 301 23.21 9.35 -2.39
C ASN A 301 24.36 10.32 -2.70
N SER A 302 25.47 9.81 -3.24
CA SER A 302 26.67 10.61 -3.49
C SER A 302 26.46 11.77 -4.48
N TYR A 303 25.56 11.59 -5.46
CA TYR A 303 25.20 12.65 -6.40
C TYR A 303 24.46 13.79 -5.69
N GLN A 304 23.42 13.46 -4.92
CA GLN A 304 22.61 14.40 -4.15
C GLN A 304 23.46 15.13 -3.12
N PHE A 305 24.31 14.40 -2.38
CA PHE A 305 25.23 14.98 -1.42
C PHE A 305 26.20 15.97 -2.08
N GLY A 306 26.77 15.62 -3.24
CA GLY A 306 27.63 16.53 -4.00
C GLY A 306 26.90 17.81 -4.45
N GLN A 307 25.60 17.76 -4.73
CA GLN A 307 24.80 18.96 -5.04
C GLN A 307 24.57 19.82 -3.79
N MET A 308 24.27 19.20 -2.64
CA MET A 308 24.11 19.92 -1.36
C MET A 308 25.38 20.67 -0.96
N VAL A 309 26.56 20.08 -1.17
CA VAL A 309 27.84 20.71 -0.89
C VAL A 309 28.03 21.96 -1.75
N MET A 310 27.71 21.89 -3.05
CA MET A 310 27.80 23.03 -3.95
C MET A 310 26.77 24.13 -3.61
N GLU A 311 25.54 23.74 -3.27
CA GLU A 311 24.50 24.67 -2.83
C GLU A 311 24.93 25.41 -1.55
N TYR A 312 25.44 24.68 -0.56
CA TYR A 312 25.92 25.27 0.69
C TYR A 312 27.14 26.17 0.45
N ARG A 313 28.04 25.79 -0.45
CA ARG A 313 29.21 26.63 -0.83
C ARG A 313 28.77 27.98 -1.39
N GLN A 314 27.68 28.02 -2.16
CA GLN A 314 27.15 29.24 -2.78
C GLN A 314 26.26 30.07 -1.84
N THR A 315 25.43 29.40 -1.03
CA THR A 315 24.32 30.06 -0.33
C THR A 315 24.38 29.96 1.20
N THR A 316 25.36 29.22 1.75
CA THR A 316 25.51 28.90 3.18
C THR A 316 24.29 28.24 3.82
N GLN A 317 23.42 27.66 2.99
CA GLN A 317 22.19 26.98 3.38
C GLN A 317 21.96 25.77 2.47
N ILE A 318 21.37 24.71 3.01
CA ILE A 318 20.96 23.52 2.27
C ILE A 318 19.44 23.59 2.12
N LYS A 319 18.95 24.01 0.94
CA LYS A 319 17.51 24.19 0.68
C LYS A 319 16.95 23.15 -0.28
N VAL A 320 17.80 22.58 -1.13
CA VAL A 320 17.46 21.43 -1.97
C VAL A 320 16.26 21.73 -2.90
N ARG A 321 16.21 22.93 -3.48
CA ARG A 321 15.13 23.31 -4.44
C ARG A 321 15.06 22.42 -5.69
N ARG A 322 16.11 21.64 -5.99
CA ARG A 322 16.26 20.83 -7.22
C ARG A 322 16.29 19.32 -7.01
N LEU A 323 16.13 18.79 -5.78
CA LEU A 323 16.13 17.34 -5.53
C LEU A 323 14.79 16.91 -4.89
N ALA A 324 13.77 16.71 -5.74
CA ALA A 324 12.40 16.40 -5.34
C ALA A 324 12.18 15.04 -4.64
N MET A 325 13.23 14.28 -4.36
CA MET A 325 13.14 12.92 -3.80
C MET A 325 13.77 12.75 -2.42
N LEU A 326 14.28 13.83 -1.82
CA LEU A 326 14.88 13.78 -0.49
C LEU A 326 13.86 14.11 0.59
N ASP A 327 14.00 13.41 1.71
CA ASP A 327 13.20 13.67 2.89
C ASP A 327 13.45 15.09 3.42
N HIS A 328 12.40 15.89 3.51
CA HIS A 328 12.50 17.30 3.95
C HIS A 328 13.04 17.42 5.37
N GLN A 329 12.74 16.46 6.23
CA GLN A 329 13.17 16.48 7.62
C GLN A 329 14.66 16.17 7.74
N PHE A 330 15.16 15.20 6.96
CA PHE A 330 16.60 14.93 6.84
C PHE A 330 17.38 16.16 6.35
N VAL A 331 16.88 16.83 5.31
CA VAL A 331 17.52 18.04 4.77
C VAL A 331 17.57 19.15 5.82
N HIS A 332 16.48 19.38 6.54
CA HIS A 332 16.41 20.38 7.60
C HIS A 332 17.36 20.06 8.77
N ASP A 333 17.39 18.79 9.22
CA ASP A 333 18.29 18.35 10.28
C ASP A 333 19.76 18.54 9.85
N LEU A 334 20.10 18.22 8.60
CA LEU A 334 21.45 18.38 8.04
C LEU A 334 21.86 19.85 7.91
N ASP A 335 20.99 20.73 7.40
CA ASP A 335 21.25 22.17 7.31
C ASP A 335 21.54 22.77 8.69
N THR A 336 20.70 22.43 9.67
CA THR A 336 20.82 22.92 11.03
C THR A 336 22.16 22.51 11.65
N VAL A 337 22.52 21.23 11.56
CA VAL A 337 23.79 20.73 12.10
C VAL A 337 24.99 21.35 11.35
N THR A 338 24.89 21.48 10.03
CA THR A 338 25.95 22.08 9.19
C THR A 338 26.19 23.53 9.57
N ARG A 339 25.14 24.35 9.64
CA ARG A 339 25.25 25.76 10.01
C ARG A 339 25.78 25.97 11.42
N GLN A 340 25.29 25.18 12.39
CA GLN A 340 25.80 25.24 13.77
C GLN A 340 27.28 24.88 13.83
N LEU A 341 27.70 23.86 13.09
CA LEU A 341 29.11 23.47 13.01
C LEU A 341 29.95 24.55 12.32
N ASP A 342 29.47 25.11 11.22
CA ASP A 342 30.15 26.14 10.44
C ASP A 342 30.38 27.41 11.28
N GLN A 343 29.32 27.88 11.94
CA GLN A 343 29.40 29.03 12.85
C GLN A 343 30.41 28.78 13.96
N ARG A 344 30.36 27.60 14.61
CA ARG A 344 31.31 27.25 15.67
C ARG A 344 32.75 27.23 15.19
N GLN A 345 33.02 26.60 14.05
CA GLN A 345 34.40 26.55 13.53
C GLN A 345 34.88 27.93 13.06
N THR A 346 33.99 28.76 12.53
CA THR A 346 34.29 30.15 12.14
C THR A 346 34.68 30.98 13.36
N VAL A 347 33.87 30.95 14.43
CA VAL A 347 34.20 31.64 15.70
C VAL A 347 35.54 31.15 16.25
N ARG A 348 35.73 29.83 16.30
CA ARG A 348 36.95 29.21 16.78
C ARG A 348 38.19 29.59 15.97
N PHE A 349 38.07 29.71 14.64
CA PHE A 349 39.18 30.12 13.79
C PHE A 349 39.68 31.52 14.18
N TYR A 350 38.77 32.50 14.30
CA TYR A 350 39.15 33.86 14.67
C TYR A 350 39.62 33.99 16.12
N ASP A 351 39.07 33.19 17.05
CA ASP A 351 39.59 33.08 18.42
C ASP A 351 41.01 32.53 18.42
N ASP A 352 41.30 31.51 17.60
CA ASP A 352 42.64 30.94 17.46
C ASP A 352 43.63 31.93 16.82
N VAL A 353 43.21 32.71 15.82
CA VAL A 353 44.04 33.79 15.25
C VAL A 353 44.39 34.81 16.35
N PHE A 354 43.39 35.31 17.08
CA PHE A 354 43.60 36.25 18.17
C PHE A 354 44.52 35.68 19.27
N ASN A 355 44.24 34.47 19.72
CA ASN A 355 45.00 33.80 20.77
C ASN A 355 46.43 33.49 20.33
N SER A 356 46.64 33.04 19.08
CA SER A 356 47.98 32.74 18.58
C SER A 356 48.86 33.98 18.41
N CYS A 357 48.25 35.13 18.10
CA CYS A 357 48.96 36.40 17.99
C CYS A 357 49.18 37.06 19.36
N TRP A 358 48.17 37.15 20.22
CA TRP A 358 48.29 37.97 21.42
C TRP A 358 47.92 37.27 22.72
N GLY A 359 46.85 36.47 22.70
CA GLY A 359 46.31 35.87 23.92
C GLY A 359 47.27 34.90 24.60
N LEU A 360 47.85 33.97 23.85
CA LEU A 360 48.68 32.88 24.38
C LEU A 360 50.14 33.30 24.57
N ALA A 361 50.66 33.00 25.75
CA ALA A 361 52.09 33.03 26.03
C ALA A 361 52.74 31.74 25.49
N TYR A 362 53.47 31.85 24.38
CA TYR A 362 54.23 30.73 23.84
C TYR A 362 55.63 30.70 24.44
N HIS A 363 55.97 29.59 25.11
CA HIS A 363 57.30 29.35 25.68
C HIS A 363 58.35 29.03 24.61
N GLN A 364 57.92 28.48 23.46
CA GLN A 364 58.78 28.17 22.32
C GLN A 364 58.25 28.83 21.05
N PRO A 365 59.08 29.57 20.28
CA PRO A 365 58.66 30.16 19.01
C PRO A 365 58.14 29.12 18.00
N ALA A 366 58.70 27.91 18.02
CA ALA A 366 58.29 26.82 17.14
C ALA A 366 56.82 26.40 17.34
N ALA A 367 56.32 26.40 18.57
CA ALA A 367 54.93 26.05 18.87
C ALA A 367 53.95 27.08 18.29
N ARG A 368 54.30 28.37 18.30
CA ARG A 368 53.50 29.43 17.68
C ARG A 368 53.44 29.26 16.17
N ARG A 369 54.61 29.02 15.54
CA ARG A 369 54.71 28.79 14.10
C ARG A 369 53.90 27.57 13.67
N ALA A 370 53.89 26.50 14.48
CA ALA A 370 53.07 25.32 14.24
C ALA A 370 51.56 25.63 14.33
N ASP A 371 51.13 26.44 15.29
CA ASP A 371 49.73 26.88 15.37
C ASP A 371 49.30 27.74 14.18
N TRP A 372 50.17 28.64 13.70
CA TRP A 372 49.91 29.39 12.47
C TRP A 372 49.84 28.49 11.24
N GLN A 373 50.77 27.54 11.10
CA GLN A 373 50.72 26.55 10.02
C GLN A 373 49.43 25.74 10.05
N ARG A 374 48.97 25.32 11.23
CA ARG A 374 47.67 24.65 11.41
C ARG A 374 46.54 25.55 10.94
N LEU A 375 46.51 26.83 11.32
CA LEU A 375 45.46 27.77 10.88
C LEU A 375 45.46 27.96 9.37
N LEU A 376 46.63 28.02 8.72
CA LEU A 376 46.77 28.13 7.27
C LEU A 376 46.19 26.93 6.51
N THR A 377 46.04 25.76 7.15
CA THR A 377 45.37 24.59 6.52
C THR A 377 43.84 24.72 6.46
N THR A 378 43.27 25.73 7.11
CA THR A 378 41.81 25.89 7.19
C THR A 378 41.25 26.74 6.05
N ARG A 379 39.97 26.56 5.74
CA ARG A 379 39.29 27.28 4.65
C ARG A 379 39.22 28.80 4.85
N TRP A 380 39.32 29.28 6.09
CA TRP A 380 39.29 30.72 6.41
C TRP A 380 40.63 31.40 6.17
N ALA A 381 41.71 30.63 5.97
CA ALA A 381 43.06 31.16 5.83
C ALA A 381 43.59 31.13 4.39
N THR A 382 42.73 30.94 3.38
CA THR A 382 43.13 30.75 1.96
C THR A 382 43.93 31.91 1.36
N GLN A 383 43.78 33.13 1.91
CA GLN A 383 44.53 34.33 1.50
C GLN A 383 45.61 34.74 2.50
N LEU A 384 45.80 33.97 3.58
CA LEU A 384 46.76 34.27 4.62
C LEU A 384 48.08 33.56 4.33
N THR A 385 49.16 34.15 4.81
CA THR A 385 50.50 33.56 4.75
C THR A 385 51.11 33.53 6.13
N LEU A 386 52.21 32.79 6.28
CA LEU A 386 52.96 32.83 7.53
C LEU A 386 53.50 34.23 7.83
N THR A 387 53.94 34.95 6.80
CA THR A 387 54.44 36.33 6.92
C THR A 387 53.34 37.29 7.41
N TRP A 388 52.09 37.08 7.01
CA TRP A 388 50.95 37.85 7.51
C TRP A 388 50.79 37.71 9.03
N PHE A 389 50.89 36.48 9.56
CA PHE A 389 50.84 36.23 11.00
C PHE A 389 52.05 36.83 11.74
N GLU A 390 53.25 36.72 11.17
CA GLU A 390 54.47 37.31 11.73
C GLU A 390 54.36 38.84 11.84
N GLN A 391 53.85 39.51 10.82
CA GLN A 391 53.63 40.97 10.81
C GLN A 391 52.49 41.40 11.75
N LEU A 392 51.38 40.68 11.77
CA LEU A 392 50.27 40.96 12.68
C LEU A 392 50.72 40.86 14.14
N ARG A 393 51.57 39.87 14.46
CA ARG A 393 52.10 39.67 15.82
C ARG A 393 52.96 40.83 16.32
N GLN A 394 53.62 41.57 15.42
CA GLN A 394 54.44 42.72 15.80
C GLN A 394 53.59 43.89 16.32
N GLN A 395 52.28 43.90 16.02
CA GLN A 395 51.35 44.88 16.54
C GLN A 395 50.93 44.48 17.96
N VAL A 396 51.23 45.34 18.95
CA VAL A 396 51.08 45.00 20.38
C VAL A 396 50.07 45.87 21.12
N THR A 397 49.51 46.90 20.49
CA THR A 397 48.46 47.76 21.09
C THR A 397 47.20 47.72 20.25
N VAL A 398 46.02 47.80 20.88
CA VAL A 398 44.74 47.75 20.15
C VAL A 398 44.67 48.75 18.99
N PRO A 399 45.09 50.04 19.12
CA PRO A 399 45.06 50.98 18.01
C PRO A 399 45.97 50.59 16.83
N THR A 400 47.18 50.08 17.11
CA THR A 400 48.13 49.65 16.06
C THR A 400 47.62 48.41 15.34
N ILE A 401 47.04 47.45 16.08
CA ILE A 401 46.42 46.25 15.52
C ILE A 401 45.24 46.62 14.61
N GLN A 402 44.32 47.46 15.09
CA GLN A 402 43.14 47.87 14.31
C GLN A 402 43.52 48.62 13.04
N ASN A 403 44.55 49.47 13.10
CA ASN A 403 45.05 50.18 11.92
C ASN A 403 45.70 49.22 10.92
N TRP A 404 46.50 48.27 11.40
CA TRP A 404 47.14 47.27 10.54
C TRP A 404 46.10 46.39 9.82
N LEU A 405 45.07 45.94 10.54
CA LEU A 405 43.98 45.12 9.97
C LEU A 405 43.20 45.84 8.86
N LYS A 406 43.01 47.17 8.95
CA LYS A 406 42.34 47.96 7.90
C LYS A 406 43.06 47.87 6.55
N THR A 407 44.38 47.71 6.56
CA THR A 407 45.20 47.73 5.34
C THR A 407 45.54 46.33 4.83
N HIS A 408 45.59 45.33 5.72
CA HIS A 408 46.16 44.01 5.40
C HIS A 408 45.20 42.84 5.59
N ALA A 409 43.98 43.06 6.09
CA ALA A 409 42.98 42.00 6.29
C ALA A 409 41.77 42.21 5.38
N ASP A 410 41.13 41.10 4.99
CA ASP A 410 39.82 41.19 4.33
C ASP A 410 38.76 41.76 5.32
N PRO A 411 37.62 42.27 4.80
CA PRO A 411 36.61 42.90 5.65
C PRO A 411 36.05 42.00 6.76
N THR A 412 35.98 40.68 6.53
CA THR A 412 35.45 39.73 7.52
C THR A 412 36.46 39.50 8.63
N MET A 413 37.73 39.24 8.28
CA MET A 413 38.83 39.11 9.23
C MET A 413 38.97 40.38 10.08
N GLN A 414 38.91 41.56 9.44
CA GLN A 414 38.94 42.83 10.13
C GLN A 414 37.80 42.96 11.13
N ALA A 415 36.55 42.70 10.72
CA ALA A 415 35.38 42.83 11.60
C ALA A 415 35.42 41.86 12.80
N GLU A 416 35.77 40.60 12.55
CA GLU A 416 35.82 39.55 13.56
C GLU A 416 36.94 39.78 14.59
N LEU A 417 38.14 40.18 14.15
CA LEU A 417 39.23 40.50 15.07
C LEU A 417 38.97 41.82 15.81
N ASN A 418 38.39 42.84 15.17
CA ASN A 418 38.00 44.07 15.85
C ASN A 418 36.98 43.83 16.96
N THR A 419 36.01 42.94 16.72
CA THR A 419 35.04 42.55 17.75
C THR A 419 35.72 41.95 18.98
N ARG A 420 36.75 41.11 18.76
CA ARG A 420 37.55 40.49 19.84
C ARG A 420 38.42 41.51 20.57
N LEU A 421 39.08 42.40 19.83
CA LEU A 421 39.90 43.48 20.39
C LEU A 421 39.07 44.42 21.27
N THR A 422 37.84 44.75 20.88
CA THR A 422 36.93 45.56 21.70
C THR A 422 36.50 44.84 22.97
N ARG A 423 36.22 43.53 22.90
CA ARG A 423 35.81 42.73 24.07
C ARG A 423 36.97 42.39 25.01
N ASN A 424 38.19 42.37 24.50
CA ASN A 424 39.38 41.96 25.24
C ASN A 424 40.55 42.94 24.99
N PRO A 425 40.46 44.18 25.50
CA PRO A 425 41.41 45.25 25.21
C PRO A 425 42.81 44.99 25.81
N HIS A 426 42.88 44.13 26.82
CA HIS A 426 44.14 43.72 27.46
C HIS A 426 44.84 42.56 26.74
N LEU A 427 44.30 42.11 25.60
CA LEU A 427 44.86 41.04 24.80
C LEU A 427 45.09 39.72 25.57
N LYS A 428 44.23 39.42 26.55
CA LYS A 428 44.28 38.16 27.31
C LYS A 428 43.77 37.00 26.47
N VAL A 429 44.10 35.76 26.84
CA VAL A 429 43.53 34.57 26.21
C VAL A 429 42.00 34.64 26.18
N ILE A 430 41.40 34.40 25.02
CA ILE A 430 39.98 34.09 24.88
C ILE A 430 39.82 32.62 25.23
N ALA A 431 39.27 32.34 26.40
CA ALA A 431 39.09 30.98 26.90
C ALA A 431 38.05 30.21 26.06
N ARG A 432 38.31 28.92 25.84
CA ARG A 432 37.42 28.02 25.10
C ARG A 432 36.46 27.32 26.04
N ASP A 433 35.22 27.17 25.62
CA ASP A 433 34.15 26.46 26.35
C ASP A 433 34.13 24.95 26.05
N ARG A 434 35.00 24.48 25.15
CA ARG A 434 35.09 23.09 24.70
C ARG A 434 36.54 22.67 24.45
N LEU A 435 36.78 21.37 24.65
CA LEU A 435 38.08 20.75 24.48
C LEU A 435 37.93 19.39 23.79
N THR A 436 38.70 19.15 22.72
CA THR A 436 38.88 17.82 22.12
C THR A 436 40.09 17.09 22.72
N LYS A 437 40.12 15.75 22.60
CA LYS A 437 41.26 14.94 23.06
C LYS A 437 42.59 15.36 22.41
N ALA A 438 42.55 15.76 21.13
CA ALA A 438 43.73 16.25 20.42
C ALA A 438 44.24 17.58 21.00
N GLU A 439 43.32 18.52 21.28
CA GLU A 439 43.67 19.79 21.91
C GLU A 439 44.24 19.62 23.32
N LEU A 440 43.70 18.68 24.11
CA LEU A 440 44.24 18.36 25.43
C LEU A 440 45.67 17.85 25.33
N ARG A 441 45.95 16.96 24.37
CA ARG A 441 47.32 16.48 24.12
C ARG A 441 48.26 17.60 23.69
N THR A 442 47.82 18.48 22.79
CA THR A 442 48.62 19.64 22.36
C THR A 442 48.89 20.59 23.54
N PHE A 443 47.90 20.84 24.39
CA PHE A 443 48.07 21.62 25.61
C PHE A 443 49.13 20.98 26.52
N CYS A 444 48.98 19.70 26.83
CA CYS A 444 49.91 18.96 27.68
C CYS A 444 51.35 19.01 27.13
N GLN A 445 51.53 18.74 25.84
CA GLN A 445 52.86 18.78 25.20
C GLN A 445 53.51 20.15 25.25
N ARG A 446 52.71 21.23 25.16
CA ARG A 446 53.22 22.61 25.13
C ARG A 446 53.54 23.16 26.51
N GLU A 447 52.69 22.89 27.50
CA GLU A 447 52.79 23.54 28.82
C GLU A 447 53.60 22.72 29.84
N LEU A 448 53.69 21.39 29.71
CA LEU A 448 54.32 20.52 30.73
C LEU A 448 55.77 20.90 31.07
N THR A 449 56.58 21.19 30.05
CA THR A 449 57.99 21.56 30.22
C THR A 449 58.17 22.99 30.73
N ALA A 450 57.18 23.84 30.52
CA ALA A 450 57.23 25.26 30.87
C ALA A 450 56.65 25.56 32.26
N SER A 451 55.74 24.72 32.76
CA SER A 451 55.18 24.86 34.10
C SER A 451 56.22 24.48 35.17
N THR A 452 56.36 25.32 36.20
CA THR A 452 57.30 25.06 37.30
C THR A 452 56.75 24.04 38.30
N GLY A 453 55.43 23.99 38.44
CA GLY A 453 54.70 23.06 39.30
C GLY A 453 53.30 22.74 38.77
N LEU A 454 52.63 21.76 39.40
CA LEU A 454 51.27 21.34 39.03
C LEU A 454 50.27 22.51 39.07
N GLY A 455 50.37 23.38 40.09
CA GLY A 455 49.49 24.54 40.21
C GLY A 455 49.61 25.52 39.04
N ASP A 456 50.81 25.70 38.47
CA ASP A 456 51.00 26.53 37.26
C ASP A 456 50.41 25.86 36.02
N PHE A 457 50.60 24.53 35.90
CA PHE A 457 50.07 23.74 34.79
C PHE A 457 48.54 23.78 34.73
N GLN A 458 47.87 23.60 35.88
CA GLN A 458 46.41 23.72 35.97
C GLN A 458 45.93 25.16 35.77
N ARG A 459 46.66 26.17 36.30
CA ARG A 459 46.30 27.59 36.07
C ARG A 459 46.38 27.98 34.59
N HIS A 460 47.39 27.51 33.87
CA HIS A 460 47.48 27.73 32.42
C HIS A 460 46.34 27.05 31.66
N PHE A 461 45.89 25.88 32.14
CA PHE A 461 44.71 25.20 31.60
C PHE A 461 43.45 26.04 31.79
N ASP A 462 43.22 26.55 33.00
CA ASP A 462 42.05 27.36 33.35
C ASP A 462 41.99 28.70 32.60
N GLN A 463 43.14 29.27 32.27
CA GLN A 463 43.22 30.48 31.44
C GLN A 463 42.78 30.20 30.00
N GLN A 464 43.00 28.98 29.49
CA GLN A 464 42.72 28.61 28.11
C GLN A 464 41.37 27.93 27.93
N TYR A 465 40.84 27.28 28.97
CA TYR A 465 39.63 26.50 28.91
C TYR A 465 38.72 26.80 30.11
N GLN A 466 37.51 27.26 29.81
CA GLN A 466 36.41 27.48 30.76
C GLN A 466 35.29 26.48 30.45
N LEU A 467 35.48 25.24 30.89
CA LEU A 467 34.52 24.15 30.68
C LEU A 467 33.46 24.12 31.81
N PRO A 468 32.36 23.37 31.64
CA PRO A 468 31.44 23.11 32.74
C PRO A 468 32.17 22.54 33.97
N ALA A 469 31.77 22.95 35.17
CA ALA A 469 32.50 22.71 36.42
C ALA A 469 32.89 21.24 36.64
N GLU A 470 31.95 20.31 36.41
CA GLU A 470 32.21 18.86 36.53
C GLU A 470 33.34 18.39 35.62
N LYS A 471 33.32 18.83 34.36
CA LYS A 471 34.32 18.45 33.36
C LYS A 471 35.66 19.14 33.61
N GLN A 472 35.63 20.37 34.13
CA GLN A 472 36.85 21.07 34.52
C GLN A 472 37.57 20.32 35.65
N ALA A 473 36.83 19.85 36.66
CA ALA A 473 37.36 19.07 37.78
C ALA A 473 37.94 17.71 37.32
N GLU A 474 37.21 16.96 36.49
CA GLU A 474 37.71 15.69 35.91
C GLU A 474 39.03 15.89 35.14
N LEU A 475 39.11 16.97 34.36
CA LEU A 475 40.31 17.28 33.61
C LEU A 475 41.45 17.78 34.51
N HIS A 476 41.17 18.47 35.60
CA HIS A 476 42.18 18.82 36.60
C HIS A 476 42.83 17.58 37.22
N GLU A 477 42.04 16.56 37.57
CA GLU A 477 42.57 15.27 38.04
C GLU A 477 43.42 14.59 36.98
N THR A 478 42.93 14.57 35.73
CA THR A 478 43.65 13.99 34.59
C THR A 478 44.98 14.71 34.34
N LEU A 479 44.99 16.04 34.41
CA LEU A 479 46.19 16.87 34.24
C LEU A 479 47.17 16.68 35.40
N ALA A 480 46.68 16.56 36.64
CA ALA A 480 47.51 16.26 37.80
C ALA A 480 48.21 14.92 37.65
N TYR A 481 47.46 13.89 37.26
CA TYR A 481 47.99 12.57 37.02
C TYR A 481 49.05 12.59 35.90
N TYR A 482 48.75 13.22 34.77
CA TYR A 482 49.66 13.34 33.64
C TYR A 482 50.96 14.07 34.03
N TYR A 483 50.85 15.18 34.77
CA TYR A 483 51.99 15.96 35.23
C TYR A 483 52.92 15.15 36.13
N VAL A 484 52.37 14.45 37.13
CA VAL A 484 53.12 13.58 38.04
C VAL A 484 53.77 12.42 37.30
N ALA A 485 53.03 11.75 36.41
CA ALA A 485 53.52 10.62 35.62
C ALA A 485 54.73 10.97 34.74
N GLN A 486 54.80 12.19 34.21
CA GLN A 486 55.91 12.63 33.35
C GLN A 486 57.12 13.18 34.13
N ARG A 487 56.98 13.47 35.43
CA ARG A 487 58.07 13.96 36.29
C ARG A 487 58.55 12.97 37.35
N SER A 488 57.84 11.87 37.57
CA SER A 488 58.28 10.77 38.44
C SER A 488 59.39 9.96 37.77
N GLN A 489 60.46 9.63 38.52
CA GLN A 489 61.54 8.76 38.06
C GLN A 489 61.26 7.25 38.25
N THR A 490 60.12 6.87 38.85
CA THR A 490 59.75 5.46 39.08
C THR A 490 58.47 5.05 38.36
N ASP A 491 58.60 3.91 37.67
CA ASP A 491 57.61 3.08 36.98
C ASP A 491 56.73 3.74 35.89
N HIS A 492 57.41 4.07 34.78
CA HIS A 492 56.85 4.63 33.54
C HIS A 492 55.65 3.84 32.96
N GLN A 493 55.59 2.53 33.13
CA GLN A 493 54.68 1.67 32.37
C GLN A 493 53.28 1.60 32.98
N ALA A 494 53.18 1.49 34.31
CA ALA A 494 51.90 1.48 35.02
C ALA A 494 51.18 2.83 34.95
N ALA A 495 51.94 3.93 35.00
CA ALA A 495 51.36 5.28 34.92
C ALA A 495 50.85 5.62 33.51
N PHE A 496 51.60 5.23 32.47
CA PHE A 496 51.19 5.44 31.09
C PHE A 496 49.97 4.60 30.70
N GLN A 497 49.86 3.34 31.20
CA GLN A 497 48.69 2.49 30.95
C GLN A 497 47.39 3.03 31.55
N ARG A 498 47.43 3.64 32.76
CA ARG A 498 46.25 4.27 33.37
C ARG A 498 45.82 5.56 32.67
N PHE A 499 46.77 6.35 32.18
CA PHE A 499 46.48 7.51 31.32
C PHE A 499 45.87 7.07 29.97
N GLN A 500 46.38 6.00 29.37
CA GLN A 500 45.78 5.40 28.18
C GLN A 500 44.36 4.88 28.45
N TRP A 501 44.13 4.24 29.61
CA TRP A 501 42.82 3.74 30.01
C TRP A 501 41.78 4.84 30.20
N LEU A 502 42.13 5.95 30.88
CA LEU A 502 41.27 7.14 31.03
C LEU A 502 40.95 7.81 29.68
N LEU A 503 41.86 7.73 28.71
CA LEU A 503 41.63 8.23 27.36
C LEU A 503 40.86 7.24 26.45
N ALA A 504 40.76 5.96 26.83
CA ALA A 504 40.26 4.87 25.99
C ALA A 504 38.76 4.54 26.18
N GLN A 505 38.08 5.03 27.22
CA GLN A 505 36.63 4.81 27.31
C GLN A 505 35.82 5.84 26.50
N GLU A 506 34.74 5.32 25.91
CA GLU A 506 33.82 5.88 24.91
C GLU A 506 34.31 5.86 23.45
N GLN A 507 34.10 4.70 22.80
CA GLN A 507 33.80 4.59 21.37
C GLN A 507 32.30 4.64 21.11
#